data_AF-A0A350P9D8-F1
#
_entry.id   AF-A0A350P9D8-F1
#
_cell.length_a   1.000
_cell.length_b   1.000
_cell.length_c   1.000
_cell.angle_alpha   90.00
_cell.angle_beta   90.00
_cell.angle_gamma   90.00
#
_symmetry.space_group_name_H-M   'P 1'
#
loop_
_entity.id
_entity.type
_entity.pdbx_description
1 polymer ?
#
loop_
_entity_poly.entity_id
_entity_poly.type
_entity_poly.pdbx_seq_one_letter_code
_entity_poly.pdbx_strand_id
1 'polypeptide(L)'
;MSEETSNTADTTATANAETNVETSTLNTETSSGEANENIGEVKENAIHKVRKAFGRTNEVRQAEALQRAELEQMKKPKNIALEDLNDVELSEGKGVNYKEVVAALPEDAKTLLGNLRADYTRKTQELASQRKELEAQMKALTEGEFFQKVRERAGQEDVALDPYDTKSFESRIEQEVARRLQDMFEPVRQQQELQMRQMKLQEFKTAHPDLESMKTEVADLLKQNTNLTLQDAYFIAKGKKNTSELAALRDEVAERKAKMREVGLKIGQGTSTNPSRPPKGLKGYELYQWFERQKAKKLGT
;
A
#
# COMPACT_ATOMS: atom_id res chain seq x y z
N MET A 1 46.02 -50.00 -29.66
CA MET A 1 46.60 -50.35 -28.35
C MET A 1 45.96 -49.37 -27.38
N SER A 2 44.74 -49.65 -26.87
CA SER A 2 44.47 -50.54 -25.72
C SER A 2 45.13 -49.94 -24.47
N GLU A 3 44.43 -49.51 -23.41
CA GLU A 3 43.38 -50.23 -22.67
C GLU A 3 42.36 -49.29 -21.99
N GLU A 4 41.13 -49.80 -21.89
CA GLU A 4 40.01 -49.37 -21.06
C GLU A 4 40.18 -49.83 -19.60
N THR A 5 39.52 -49.14 -18.66
CA THR A 5 38.71 -49.69 -17.54
C THR A 5 38.05 -48.49 -16.85
N SER A 6 36.77 -48.17 -17.09
CA SER A 6 35.55 -48.76 -16.52
C SER A 6 35.62 -49.03 -15.02
N ASN A 7 34.83 -48.28 -14.24
CA ASN A 7 34.34 -48.77 -12.97
C ASN A 7 32.85 -48.45 -12.86
N THR A 8 32.07 -49.50 -12.64
CA THR A 8 30.61 -49.57 -12.69
C THR A 8 30.11 -50.06 -11.35
N ALA A 9 29.02 -49.44 -10.89
CA ALA A 9 27.94 -49.99 -10.07
C ALA A 9 28.25 -50.52 -8.65
N ASP A 10 27.50 -50.00 -7.67
CA ASP A 10 26.68 -50.91 -6.87
C ASP A 10 25.33 -50.27 -6.50
N THR A 11 24.29 -51.09 -6.54
CA THR A 11 22.86 -50.78 -6.45
C THR A 11 22.25 -51.79 -5.49
N THR A 12 21.57 -51.34 -4.43
CA THR A 12 20.47 -52.07 -3.73
C THR A 12 19.71 -51.01 -2.91
N ALA A 13 18.46 -50.63 -3.18
CA ALA A 13 17.18 -51.35 -3.28
C ALA A 13 16.61 -51.84 -1.92
N THR A 14 15.73 -51.00 -1.36
CA THR A 14 14.36 -51.30 -0.89
C THR A 14 14.11 -52.34 0.20
N ALA A 15 13.47 -51.92 1.30
CA ALA A 15 12.36 -52.65 1.92
C ALA A 15 11.53 -51.76 2.87
N ASN A 16 10.24 -51.63 2.54
CA ASN A 16 9.17 -51.13 3.39
C ASN A 16 8.87 -52.11 4.52
N ALA A 17 8.48 -51.60 5.70
CA ALA A 17 7.74 -52.36 6.69
C ALA A 17 6.76 -51.45 7.42
N GLU A 18 5.54 -51.36 6.88
CA GLU A 18 4.35 -51.01 7.63
C GLU A 18 3.94 -52.23 8.47
N THR A 19 3.69 -52.05 9.77
CA THR A 19 2.68 -52.85 10.49
C THR A 19 1.96 -51.97 11.49
N ASN A 20 0.64 -52.08 11.37
CA ASN A 20 -0.44 -51.39 12.08
C ASN A 20 -0.77 -52.15 13.39
N VAL A 21 -1.84 -51.74 14.09
CA VAL A 21 -2.51 -52.38 15.28
C VAL A 21 -2.06 -51.72 16.61
N GLU A 22 -2.90 -51.13 17.48
CA GLU A 22 -4.35 -51.18 17.68
C GLU A 22 -4.84 -49.94 18.45
N THR A 23 -6.08 -49.58 18.16
CA THR A 23 -6.93 -48.57 18.81
C THR A 23 -7.32 -48.95 20.24
N SER A 24 -7.20 -48.01 21.19
CA SER A 24 -7.92 -48.04 22.46
C SER A 24 -8.57 -46.68 22.69
N THR A 25 -9.78 -46.53 22.16
CA THR A 25 -10.75 -45.50 22.51
C THR A 25 -11.28 -45.74 23.92
N LEU A 26 -11.18 -44.75 24.80
CA LEU A 26 -11.97 -44.68 26.02
C LEU A 26 -12.61 -43.30 26.09
N ASN A 27 -13.84 -43.25 25.56
CA ASN A 27 -14.79 -42.17 25.74
C ASN A 27 -15.22 -42.12 27.20
N THR A 28 -15.14 -40.94 27.81
CA THR A 28 -16.09 -40.53 28.86
C THR A 28 -16.51 -39.10 28.52
N GLU A 29 -17.72 -38.98 27.97
CA GLU A 29 -18.38 -37.70 27.78
C GLU A 29 -19.13 -37.30 29.06
N THR A 30 -19.20 -35.98 29.25
CA THR A 30 -20.23 -35.23 29.97
C THR A 30 -20.12 -35.13 31.49
N SER A 31 -19.69 -33.96 31.97
CA SER A 31 -20.56 -33.11 32.79
C SER A 31 -19.99 -31.69 32.85
N SER A 32 -20.78 -30.77 32.32
CA SER A 32 -20.81 -29.35 32.66
C SER A 32 -20.69 -29.12 34.17
N GLY A 33 -19.92 -28.11 34.57
CA GLY A 33 -19.83 -27.67 35.95
C GLY A 33 -18.77 -26.60 36.14
N GLU A 34 -19.19 -25.34 35.97
CA GLU A 34 -18.51 -24.18 36.52
C GLU A 34 -18.24 -24.39 38.02
N ALA A 35 -16.99 -24.61 38.39
CA ALA A 35 -16.45 -24.34 39.72
C ALA A 35 -14.99 -24.77 39.72
N ASN A 36 -14.05 -23.82 39.61
CA ASN A 36 -12.73 -23.96 40.23
C ASN A 36 -11.92 -22.65 40.24
N GLU A 37 -12.56 -21.54 40.61
CA GLU A 37 -11.84 -20.31 40.97
C GLU A 37 -11.30 -20.30 42.41
N ASN A 38 -11.34 -21.42 43.14
CA ASN A 38 -10.93 -21.40 44.55
C ASN A 38 -10.17 -22.65 45.05
N ILE A 39 -9.41 -23.32 44.18
CA ILE A 39 -8.52 -24.43 44.62
C ILE A 39 -7.16 -23.94 45.11
N GLY A 40 -6.65 -22.83 44.56
CA GLY A 40 -5.32 -22.29 44.88
C GLY A 40 -5.19 -21.88 46.36
N GLU A 41 -6.11 -21.06 46.85
CA GLU A 41 -6.09 -20.57 48.23
C GLU A 41 -6.37 -21.66 49.27
N VAL A 42 -7.21 -22.66 48.93
CA VAL A 42 -7.53 -23.78 49.82
C VAL A 42 -6.30 -24.69 50.02
N LYS A 43 -5.48 -24.87 48.99
CA LYS A 43 -4.23 -25.67 49.07
C LYS A 43 -3.12 -24.94 49.82
N GLU A 44 -2.95 -23.63 49.65
CA GLU A 44 -1.97 -22.84 50.42
C GLU A 44 -2.25 -22.84 51.93
N ASN A 45 -3.52 -22.75 52.33
CA ASN A 45 -3.91 -22.81 53.74
C ASN A 45 -3.72 -24.20 54.36
N ALA A 46 -3.84 -25.28 53.58
CA ALA A 46 -3.52 -26.64 54.02
C ALA A 46 -2.01 -26.82 54.26
N ILE A 47 -1.17 -26.24 53.39
CA ILE A 47 0.30 -26.25 53.52
C ILE A 47 0.73 -25.57 54.83
N HIS A 48 0.09 -24.46 55.23
CA HIS A 48 0.45 -23.74 56.44
C HIS A 48 0.06 -24.47 57.75
N LYS A 49 -0.98 -25.32 57.72
CA LYS A 49 -1.38 -26.16 58.87
C LYS A 49 -0.48 -27.38 59.04
N VAL A 50 -0.08 -28.05 57.97
CA VAL A 50 0.85 -29.21 58.03
C VAL A 50 2.25 -28.79 58.53
N ARG A 51 2.70 -27.59 58.13
CA ARG A 51 3.99 -26.99 58.55
C ARG A 51 4.14 -26.77 60.06
N LYS A 52 3.03 -26.69 60.80
CA LYS A 52 3.02 -26.44 62.25
C LYS A 52 2.96 -27.74 63.07
N ALA A 53 2.58 -28.87 62.47
CA ALA A 53 2.36 -30.14 63.16
C ALA A 53 3.48 -31.17 62.93
N PHE A 54 4.16 -31.14 61.79
CA PHE A 54 5.25 -32.07 61.48
C PHE A 54 6.47 -31.29 60.98
N GLY A 55 7.63 -31.50 61.62
CA GLY A 55 8.89 -30.88 61.25
C GLY A 55 9.27 -31.14 59.78
N ARG A 56 10.14 -30.28 59.24
CA ARG A 56 10.58 -30.28 57.83
C ARG A 56 11.41 -31.53 57.47
N THR A 57 10.76 -32.67 57.30
CA THR A 57 11.37 -33.89 56.73
C THR A 57 11.66 -33.70 55.23
N ASN A 58 12.59 -34.47 54.67
CA ASN A 58 13.01 -34.36 53.27
C ASN A 58 11.87 -34.69 52.29
N GLU A 59 10.94 -35.56 52.67
CA GLU A 59 9.79 -35.96 51.84
C GLU A 59 8.82 -34.78 51.60
N VAL A 60 8.61 -33.93 52.61
CA VAL A 60 7.76 -32.73 52.48
C VAL A 60 8.37 -31.73 51.51
N ARG A 61 9.71 -31.61 51.47
CA ARG A 61 10.39 -30.73 50.50
C ARG A 61 10.31 -31.26 49.08
N GLN A 62 10.39 -32.59 48.91
CA GLN A 62 10.27 -33.21 47.59
C GLN A 62 8.85 -33.08 47.04
N ALA A 63 7.83 -33.25 47.90
CA ALA A 63 6.44 -33.02 47.51
C ALA A 63 6.15 -31.54 47.18
N GLU A 64 6.70 -30.60 47.96
CA GLU A 64 6.59 -29.16 47.69
C GLU A 64 7.30 -28.77 46.37
N ALA A 65 8.48 -29.33 46.10
CA ALA A 65 9.22 -29.08 44.88
C ALA A 65 8.49 -29.61 43.63
N LEU A 66 7.90 -30.81 43.71
CA LEU A 66 7.12 -31.39 42.61
C LEU A 66 5.85 -30.56 42.33
N GLN A 67 5.12 -30.17 43.37
CA GLN A 67 3.92 -29.35 43.20
C GLN A 67 4.24 -27.94 42.68
N ARG A 68 5.38 -27.36 43.08
CA ARG A 68 5.83 -26.07 42.57
C ARG A 68 6.26 -26.14 41.09
N ALA A 69 6.91 -27.23 40.69
CA ALA A 69 7.24 -27.48 39.28
C ALA A 69 5.98 -27.67 38.43
N GLU A 70 4.96 -28.35 38.94
CA GLU A 70 3.65 -28.50 38.26
C GLU A 70 2.95 -27.14 38.10
N LEU A 71 2.99 -26.29 39.12
CA LEU A 71 2.43 -24.93 39.08
C LEU A 71 3.21 -24.00 38.12
N GLU A 72 4.53 -24.17 38.00
CA GLU A 72 5.35 -23.47 37.02
C GLU A 72 5.09 -23.93 35.58
N GLN A 73 4.78 -25.22 35.36
CA GLN A 73 4.35 -25.70 34.05
C GLN A 73 3.01 -25.10 33.62
N MET A 74 2.08 -24.86 34.55
CA MET A 74 0.81 -24.19 34.28
C MET A 74 0.94 -22.68 34.05
N LYS A 75 2.07 -22.05 34.38
CA LYS A 75 2.34 -20.61 34.19
C LYS A 75 3.10 -20.28 32.89
N LYS A 76 3.44 -21.27 32.07
CA LYS A 76 4.01 -20.98 30.74
C LYS A 76 2.89 -20.39 29.86
N PRO A 77 3.04 -19.15 29.36
CA PRO A 77 2.09 -18.63 28.39
C PRO A 77 2.10 -19.55 27.16
N LYS A 78 0.91 -19.87 26.63
CA LYS A 78 0.75 -20.59 25.37
C LYS A 78 1.68 -19.97 24.33
N ASN A 79 2.53 -20.79 23.72
CA ASN A 79 3.27 -20.42 22.53
C ASN A 79 2.23 -20.03 21.48
N ILE A 80 2.16 -18.74 21.14
CA ILE A 80 1.34 -18.25 20.04
C ILE A 80 1.98 -18.83 18.77
N ALA A 81 1.24 -19.67 18.05
CA ALA A 81 1.71 -20.26 16.81
C ALA A 81 1.86 -19.16 15.75
N LEU A 82 2.80 -19.32 14.81
CA LEU A 82 3.04 -18.35 13.73
C LEU A 82 1.80 -18.13 12.84
N GLU A 83 0.87 -19.09 12.85
CA GLU A 83 -0.41 -19.06 12.14
C GLU A 83 -1.41 -18.07 12.78
N ASP A 84 -1.38 -17.86 14.10
CA ASP A 84 -2.26 -16.91 14.81
C ASP A 84 -1.86 -15.44 14.59
N LEU A 85 -0.67 -15.17 14.03
CA LEU A 85 -0.19 -13.82 13.72
C LEU A 85 -0.69 -13.29 12.38
N ASN A 86 -1.21 -14.16 11.50
CA ASN A 86 -1.74 -13.77 10.19
C ASN A 86 -3.16 -13.20 10.27
N ASP A 87 -3.91 -13.54 11.32
CA ASP A 87 -5.31 -13.09 11.51
C ASP A 87 -5.42 -11.82 12.38
N VAL A 88 -4.29 -11.17 12.71
CA VAL A 88 -4.29 -9.88 13.37
C VAL A 88 -4.62 -8.80 12.33
N GLU A 89 -5.89 -8.49 12.22
CA GLU A 89 -6.41 -7.36 11.45
C GLU A 89 -5.82 -6.05 12.01
N LEU A 90 -4.75 -5.55 11.40
CA LEU A 90 -4.15 -4.27 11.75
C LEU A 90 -5.17 -3.17 11.46
N SER A 91 -5.62 -2.46 12.49
CA SER A 91 -6.58 -1.37 12.34
C SER A 91 -6.09 -0.36 11.29
N GLU A 92 -6.79 -0.30 10.17
CA GLU A 92 -6.53 0.67 9.12
C GLU A 92 -6.65 2.10 9.70
N GLY A 93 -5.53 2.81 9.80
CA GLY A 93 -5.55 4.27 9.93
C GLY A 93 -4.81 4.91 11.11
N LYS A 94 -4.24 4.15 12.07
CA LYS A 94 -3.30 4.74 13.04
C LYS A 94 -2.07 3.86 13.18
N GLY A 95 -0.96 4.35 12.62
CA GLY A 95 0.36 3.76 12.86
C GLY A 95 0.56 3.59 14.36
N VAL A 96 0.84 2.36 14.77
CA VAL A 96 1.15 2.04 16.16
C VAL A 96 2.32 2.93 16.59
N ASN A 97 2.20 3.60 17.75
CA ASN A 97 3.30 4.45 18.24
C ASN A 97 4.48 3.55 18.62
N TYR A 98 5.41 3.38 17.67
CA TYR A 98 6.56 2.49 17.79
C TYR A 98 7.34 2.73 19.09
N LYS A 99 7.44 3.99 19.55
CA LYS A 99 8.15 4.33 20.78
C LYS A 99 7.46 3.76 22.02
N GLU A 100 6.13 3.79 22.07
CA GLU A 100 5.36 3.27 23.20
C GLU A 100 5.40 1.75 23.26
N VAL A 101 5.28 1.08 22.10
CA VAL A 101 5.40 -0.37 22.02
C VAL A 101 6.78 -0.82 22.43
N VAL A 102 7.84 -0.24 21.85
CA VAL A 102 9.22 -0.61 22.19
C VAL A 102 9.56 -0.30 23.65
N ALA A 103 8.98 0.75 24.24
CA ALA A 103 9.16 1.04 25.66
C ALA A 103 8.51 -0.01 26.58
N ALA A 104 7.36 -0.57 26.18
CA ALA A 104 6.63 -1.60 26.91
C ALA A 104 7.23 -3.02 26.78
N LEU A 105 8.13 -3.24 25.82
CA LEU A 105 8.81 -4.52 25.65
C LEU A 105 9.86 -4.78 26.76
N PRO A 106 10.14 -6.04 27.11
CA PRO A 106 11.29 -6.42 27.96
C PRO A 106 12.62 -5.98 27.32
N GLU A 107 13.65 -5.69 28.13
CA GLU A 107 14.94 -5.18 27.63
C GLU A 107 15.61 -6.11 26.61
N ASP A 108 15.55 -7.42 26.80
CA ASP A 108 16.07 -8.41 25.85
C ASP A 108 15.41 -8.25 24.46
N ALA A 109 14.09 -8.10 24.42
CA ALA A 109 13.34 -7.89 23.19
C ALA A 109 13.64 -6.52 22.53
N LYS A 110 13.94 -5.47 23.31
CA LYS A 110 14.39 -4.18 22.77
C LYS A 110 15.72 -4.29 22.04
N THR A 111 16.68 -5.03 22.61
CA THR A 111 17.99 -5.23 21.99
C THR A 111 17.90 -6.03 20.69
N LEU A 112 17.09 -7.10 20.68
CA LEU A 112 16.84 -7.91 19.48
C LEU A 112 16.18 -7.08 18.38
N LEU A 113 15.16 -6.28 18.71
CA LEU A 113 14.51 -5.38 17.76
C LEU A 113 15.47 -4.31 17.22
N GLY A 114 16.36 -3.79 18.06
CA GLY A 114 17.42 -2.86 17.67
C GLY A 114 18.38 -3.48 16.64
N ASN A 115 18.84 -4.70 16.91
CA ASN A 115 19.70 -5.46 16.00
C ASN A 115 18.98 -5.77 14.68
N LEU A 116 17.74 -6.24 14.73
CA LEU A 116 16.93 -6.49 13.53
C LEU A 116 16.80 -5.21 12.70
N ARG A 117 16.46 -4.08 13.30
CA ARG A 117 16.34 -2.81 12.58
C ARG A 117 17.67 -2.38 11.97
N ALA A 118 18.78 -2.53 12.70
CA ALA A 118 20.10 -2.23 12.19
C ALA A 118 20.44 -3.10 10.98
N ASP A 119 20.18 -4.40 11.06
CA ASP A 119 20.38 -5.35 9.96
C ASP A 119 19.50 -5.04 8.75
N TYR A 120 18.21 -4.75 8.96
CA TYR A 120 17.30 -4.37 7.87
C TYR A 120 17.72 -3.06 7.21
N THR A 121 18.14 -2.07 8.00
CA THR A 121 18.62 -0.78 7.48
C THR A 121 19.89 -0.99 6.66
N ARG A 122 20.86 -1.76 7.18
CA ARG A 122 22.09 -2.11 6.48
C ARG A 122 21.81 -2.87 5.19
N LYS A 123 20.96 -3.89 5.24
CA LYS A 123 20.55 -4.68 4.06
C LYS A 123 19.86 -3.82 3.02
N THR A 124 19.02 -2.86 3.44
CA THR A 124 18.34 -1.97 2.50
C THR A 124 19.30 -1.00 1.83
N GLN A 125 20.26 -0.46 2.58
CA GLN A 125 21.33 0.38 2.03
C GLN A 125 22.22 -0.41 1.06
N GLU A 126 22.60 -1.63 1.43
CA GLU A 126 23.40 -2.52 0.59
C GLU A 126 22.65 -2.88 -0.68
N LEU A 127 21.37 -3.26 -0.59
CA LEU A 127 20.54 -3.60 -1.75
C LEU A 127 20.33 -2.38 -2.65
N ALA A 128 20.14 -1.18 -2.08
CA ALA A 128 20.09 0.06 -2.85
C ALA A 128 21.43 0.33 -3.57
N SER A 129 22.56 0.08 -2.92
CA SER A 129 23.89 0.22 -3.53
C SER A 129 24.10 -0.78 -4.68
N GLN A 130 23.72 -2.05 -4.48
CA GLN A 130 23.81 -3.10 -5.50
C GLN A 130 22.92 -2.79 -6.70
N ARG A 131 21.69 -2.32 -6.47
CA ARG A 131 20.78 -1.89 -7.56
C ARG A 131 21.39 -0.75 -8.37
N LYS A 132 21.95 0.25 -7.70
CA LYS A 132 22.60 1.40 -8.35
C LYS A 132 23.83 0.96 -9.16
N GLU A 133 24.62 0.03 -8.63
CA GLU A 133 25.78 -0.50 -9.34
C GLU A 133 25.35 -1.32 -10.57
N LEU A 134 24.34 -2.18 -10.43
CA LEU A 134 23.80 -2.95 -11.55
C LEU A 134 23.24 -2.03 -12.63
N GLU A 135 22.49 -0.99 -12.26
CA GLU A 135 21.99 0.02 -13.19
C GLU A 135 23.14 0.73 -13.91
N ALA A 136 24.21 1.10 -13.20
CA ALA A 136 25.39 1.72 -13.79
C ALA A 136 26.12 0.77 -14.77
N GLN A 137 26.25 -0.52 -14.42
CA GLN A 137 26.84 -1.52 -15.29
C GLN A 137 25.99 -1.74 -16.55
N MET A 138 24.67 -1.84 -16.42
CA MET A 138 23.77 -1.97 -17.55
C MET A 138 23.81 -0.74 -18.45
N LYS A 139 23.84 0.45 -17.87
CA LYS A 139 23.97 1.71 -18.62
C LYS A 139 25.31 1.80 -19.35
N ALA A 140 26.41 1.41 -18.70
CA ALA A 140 27.71 1.35 -19.35
C ALA A 140 27.73 0.32 -20.50
N LEU A 141 27.00 -0.79 -20.38
CA LEU A 141 26.91 -1.80 -21.43
C LEU A 141 26.09 -1.32 -22.63
N THR A 142 24.98 -0.62 -22.41
CA THR A 142 24.07 -0.18 -23.49
C THR A 142 24.46 1.15 -24.12
N GLU A 143 25.05 2.07 -23.35
CA GLU A 143 25.44 3.41 -23.80
C GLU A 143 26.96 3.54 -24.03
N GLY A 144 27.75 2.56 -23.60
CA GLY A 144 29.21 2.59 -23.72
C GLY A 144 29.71 2.62 -25.17
N GLU A 145 30.94 3.10 -25.33
CA GLU A 145 31.59 3.25 -26.64
C GLU A 145 31.63 1.95 -27.44
N PHE A 146 31.71 0.79 -26.77
CA PHE A 146 31.69 -0.52 -27.42
C PHE A 146 30.38 -0.76 -28.17
N PHE A 147 29.23 -0.50 -27.53
CA PHE A 147 27.93 -0.73 -28.14
C PHE A 147 27.63 0.29 -29.24
N GLN A 148 28.12 1.53 -29.10
CA GLN A 148 28.05 2.53 -30.17
C GLN A 148 28.80 2.05 -31.41
N LYS A 149 30.04 1.55 -31.25
CA LYS A 149 30.84 0.97 -32.34
C LYS A 149 30.19 -0.26 -32.98
N VAL A 150 29.54 -1.11 -32.18
CA VAL A 150 28.77 -2.27 -32.67
C VAL A 150 27.59 -1.81 -33.52
N ARG A 151 26.83 -0.82 -33.06
CA ARG A 151 25.70 -0.26 -33.82
C ARG A 151 26.15 0.40 -35.12
N GLU A 152 27.24 1.16 -35.07
CA GLU A 152 27.81 1.81 -36.25
C GLU A 152 28.23 0.79 -37.30
N ARG A 153 28.95 -0.27 -36.91
CA ARG A 153 29.34 -1.37 -37.81
C ARG A 153 28.15 -2.15 -38.34
N ALA A 154 27.14 -2.42 -37.52
CA ALA A 154 25.93 -3.12 -37.96
C ALA A 154 25.07 -2.29 -38.93
N GLY A 155 25.19 -0.96 -38.90
CA GLY A 155 24.46 -0.02 -39.77
C GLY A 155 25.22 0.41 -41.03
N GLN A 156 26.46 -0.04 -41.24
CA GLN A 156 27.20 0.21 -42.48
C GLN A 156 26.58 -0.59 -43.64
N GLU A 157 26.62 -0.03 -44.86
CA GLU A 157 26.22 -0.76 -46.07
C GLU A 157 27.06 -2.04 -46.23
N ASP A 158 26.45 -3.07 -46.82
CA ASP A 158 27.09 -4.36 -47.07
C ASP A 158 28.40 -4.13 -47.83
N VAL A 159 29.54 -4.37 -47.17
CA VAL A 159 30.85 -4.30 -47.83
C VAL A 159 30.86 -5.38 -48.91
N ALA A 160 31.08 -4.96 -50.16
CA ALA A 160 31.19 -5.89 -51.28
C ALA A 160 32.36 -6.86 -51.01
N LEU A 161 32.04 -8.14 -50.93
CA LEU A 161 33.02 -9.17 -50.57
C LEU A 161 33.98 -9.40 -51.75
N ASP A 162 35.22 -8.94 -51.61
CA ASP A 162 36.31 -9.34 -52.50
C ASP A 162 36.86 -10.70 -52.04
N PRO A 163 36.76 -11.77 -52.86
CA PRO A 163 37.27 -13.11 -52.53
C PRO A 163 38.79 -13.17 -52.30
N TYR A 164 39.54 -12.16 -52.74
CA TYR A 164 40.99 -12.16 -52.73
C TYR A 164 41.59 -11.22 -51.67
N ASP A 165 40.78 -10.42 -50.98
CA ASP A 165 41.23 -9.55 -49.89
C ASP A 165 40.73 -10.04 -48.52
N THR A 166 41.68 -10.45 -47.68
CA THR A 166 41.42 -10.92 -46.31
C THR A 166 40.73 -9.86 -45.45
N LYS A 167 40.96 -8.57 -45.70
CA LYS A 167 40.35 -7.48 -44.92
C LYS A 167 38.86 -7.33 -45.20
N SER A 168 38.45 -7.61 -46.44
CA SER A 168 37.04 -7.61 -46.85
C SER A 168 36.26 -8.74 -46.15
N PHE A 169 36.87 -9.91 -45.95
CA PHE A 169 36.28 -10.98 -45.13
C PHE A 169 36.18 -10.60 -43.65
N GLU A 170 37.24 -10.07 -43.06
CA GLU A 170 37.26 -9.67 -41.65
C GLU A 170 36.17 -8.62 -41.36
N SER A 171 36.05 -7.59 -42.20
CA SER A 171 35.01 -6.57 -42.05
C SER A 171 33.59 -7.14 -42.17
N ARG A 172 33.35 -8.09 -43.08
CA ARG A 172 32.05 -8.76 -43.20
C ARG A 172 31.73 -9.60 -41.97
N ILE A 173 32.71 -10.31 -41.43
CA ILE A 173 32.57 -11.08 -40.19
C ILE A 173 32.27 -10.13 -39.03
N GLU A 174 32.99 -9.01 -38.90
CA GLU A 174 32.74 -7.99 -37.88
C GLU A 174 31.32 -7.42 -37.98
N GLN A 175 30.83 -7.14 -39.20
CA GLN A 175 29.46 -6.68 -39.43
C GLN A 175 28.42 -7.73 -39.01
N GLU A 176 28.62 -8.99 -39.40
CA GLU A 176 27.67 -10.05 -39.09
C GLU A 176 27.64 -10.36 -37.58
N VAL A 177 28.81 -10.36 -36.93
CA VAL A 177 28.91 -10.45 -35.47
C VAL A 177 28.23 -9.26 -34.81
N ALA A 178 28.44 -8.04 -35.32
CA ALA A 178 27.80 -6.84 -34.78
C ALA A 178 26.27 -6.88 -34.90
N ARG A 179 25.75 -7.37 -36.03
CA ARG A 179 24.31 -7.56 -36.25
C ARG A 179 23.71 -8.59 -35.28
N ARG A 180 24.34 -9.76 -35.13
CA ARG A 180 23.92 -10.78 -34.16
C ARG A 180 23.96 -10.27 -32.73
N LEU A 181 25.00 -9.51 -32.39
CA LEU A 181 25.13 -8.91 -31.06
C LEU A 181 24.03 -7.87 -30.82
N GLN A 182 23.68 -7.06 -31.82
CA GLN A 182 22.56 -6.13 -31.75
C GLN A 182 21.22 -6.85 -31.51
N ASP A 183 20.96 -7.93 -32.24
CA ASP A 183 19.73 -8.74 -32.09
C ASP A 183 19.65 -9.36 -30.67
N MET A 184 20.78 -9.81 -30.12
CA MET A 184 20.86 -10.30 -28.74
C MET A 184 20.56 -9.22 -27.69
N PHE A 185 20.96 -7.97 -27.92
CA PHE A 185 20.74 -6.87 -27.00
C PHE A 185 19.38 -6.20 -27.14
N GLU A 186 18.65 -6.42 -28.24
CA GLU A 186 17.31 -5.90 -28.45
C GLU A 186 16.34 -6.18 -27.29
N PRO A 187 16.19 -7.43 -26.77
CA PRO A 187 15.30 -7.69 -25.64
C PRO A 187 15.70 -6.91 -24.37
N VAL A 188 17.00 -6.73 -24.12
CA VAL A 188 17.48 -5.96 -22.96
C VAL A 188 17.06 -4.49 -23.10
N ARG A 189 17.16 -3.93 -24.30
CA ARG A 189 16.72 -2.54 -24.56
C ARG A 189 15.21 -2.39 -24.41
N GLN A 190 14.43 -3.34 -24.93
CA GLN A 190 12.97 -3.34 -24.77
C GLN A 190 12.59 -3.42 -23.29
N GLN A 191 13.25 -4.28 -22.51
CA GLN A 191 13.03 -4.35 -21.06
C GLN A 191 13.39 -3.05 -20.35
N GLN A 192 14.54 -2.44 -20.67
CA GLN A 192 14.94 -1.15 -20.09
C GLN A 192 13.92 -0.06 -20.44
N GLU A 193 13.46 -0.01 -21.68
CA GLU A 193 12.45 0.97 -22.09
C GLU A 193 11.13 0.76 -21.35
N LEU A 194 10.68 -0.49 -21.19
CA LEU A 194 9.50 -0.81 -20.39
C LEU A 194 9.66 -0.41 -18.93
N GLN A 195 10.81 -0.68 -18.30
CA GLN A 195 11.10 -0.26 -16.93
C GLN A 195 11.08 1.27 -16.79
N MET A 196 11.73 1.99 -17.71
CA MET A 196 11.72 3.45 -17.71
C MET A 196 10.30 4.02 -17.90
N ARG A 197 9.48 3.39 -18.75
CA ARG A 197 8.07 3.77 -18.92
C ARG A 197 7.25 3.50 -17.65
N GLN A 198 7.48 2.38 -16.97
CA GLN A 198 6.83 2.05 -15.70
C GLN A 198 7.21 3.05 -14.60
N MET A 199 8.50 3.38 -14.48
CA MET A 199 9.00 4.39 -13.55
C MET A 199 8.35 5.76 -13.78
N LYS A 200 8.35 6.24 -15.03
CA LYS A 200 7.69 7.50 -15.42
C LYS A 200 6.19 7.48 -15.09
N LEU A 201 5.52 6.35 -15.31
CA LEU A 201 4.10 6.19 -14.98
C LEU A 201 3.87 6.24 -13.46
N GLN A 202 4.73 5.59 -12.67
CA GLN A 202 4.64 5.60 -11.22
C GLN A 202 4.90 7.00 -10.66
N GLU A 203 5.96 7.67 -11.11
CA GLU A 203 6.26 9.07 -10.78
C GLU A 203 5.05 9.95 -11.10
N PHE A 204 4.48 9.81 -12.30
CA PHE A 204 3.32 10.57 -12.74
C PHE A 204 2.08 10.32 -11.86
N LYS A 205 1.81 9.06 -11.47
CA LYS A 205 0.74 8.72 -10.52
C LYS A 205 0.96 9.35 -9.15
N THR A 206 2.20 9.33 -8.64
CA THR A 206 2.52 9.95 -7.34
C THR A 206 2.40 11.47 -7.37
N ALA A 207 2.77 12.11 -8.48
CA ALA A 207 2.64 13.55 -8.67
C ALA A 207 1.19 14.01 -8.90
N HIS A 208 0.34 13.13 -9.45
CA HIS A 208 -1.03 13.43 -9.82
C HIS A 208 -1.99 12.36 -9.30
N PRO A 209 -2.35 12.37 -8.00
CA PRO A 209 -3.31 11.43 -7.44
C PRO A 209 -4.71 11.54 -8.06
N ASP A 210 -5.06 12.69 -8.65
CA ASP A 210 -6.32 12.91 -9.38
C ASP A 210 -6.42 12.10 -10.69
N LEU A 211 -5.31 11.55 -11.19
CA LEU A 211 -5.31 10.70 -12.38
C LEU A 211 -6.23 9.48 -12.24
N GLU A 212 -6.35 8.92 -11.03
CA GLU A 212 -7.17 7.72 -10.83
C GLU A 212 -8.67 8.03 -11.03
N SER A 213 -9.10 9.27 -10.79
CA SER A 213 -10.50 9.69 -11.03
C SER A 213 -10.81 9.90 -12.52
N MET A 214 -9.80 10.29 -13.31
CA MET A 214 -9.95 10.61 -14.75
C MET A 214 -9.34 9.54 -15.68
N LYS A 215 -9.00 8.37 -15.14
CA LYS A 215 -8.27 7.32 -15.85
C LYS A 215 -8.96 6.86 -17.13
N THR A 216 -10.29 6.77 -17.11
CA THR A 216 -11.10 6.36 -18.27
C THR A 216 -11.04 7.41 -19.38
N GLU A 217 -11.23 8.68 -19.05
CA GLU A 217 -11.17 9.78 -20.02
C GLU A 217 -9.76 9.92 -20.63
N VAL A 218 -8.73 9.80 -19.80
CA VAL A 218 -7.33 9.81 -20.27
C VAL A 218 -7.03 8.62 -21.17
N ALA A 219 -7.52 7.42 -20.81
CA ALA A 219 -7.34 6.23 -21.64
C ALA A 219 -8.06 6.36 -23.00
N ASP A 220 -9.26 6.95 -23.02
CA ASP A 220 -10.00 7.14 -24.26
C ASP A 220 -9.33 8.19 -25.16
N LEU A 221 -8.73 9.25 -24.60
CA LEU A 221 -7.91 10.20 -25.36
C LEU A 221 -6.66 9.55 -25.97
N LEU A 222 -5.99 8.66 -25.24
CA LEU A 222 -4.81 7.93 -25.72
C LEU A 222 -5.16 6.91 -26.80
N LYS A 223 -6.33 6.25 -26.71
CA LYS A 223 -6.82 5.35 -27.77
C LYS A 223 -7.16 6.11 -29.05
N GLN A 224 -7.75 7.30 -28.93
CA GLN A 224 -8.11 8.14 -30.08
C GLN A 224 -6.87 8.74 -30.76
N ASN A 225 -5.84 9.07 -29.98
CA ASN A 225 -4.62 9.71 -30.48
C ASN A 225 -3.38 8.98 -29.96
N THR A 226 -2.86 8.05 -30.77
CA THR A 226 -1.65 7.26 -30.44
C THR A 226 -0.37 8.10 -30.31
N ASN A 227 -0.37 9.32 -30.85
CA ASN A 227 0.78 10.23 -30.79
C ASN A 227 0.80 11.08 -29.50
N LEU A 228 -0.24 10.99 -28.68
CA LEU A 228 -0.39 11.81 -27.48
C LEU A 228 0.35 11.16 -26.30
N THR A 229 1.08 11.96 -25.53
CA THR A 229 1.72 11.46 -24.31
C THR A 229 0.70 11.34 -23.18
N LEU A 230 0.96 10.47 -22.19
CA LEU A 230 0.12 10.33 -20.99
C LEU A 230 -0.07 11.68 -20.27
N GLN A 231 0.99 12.48 -20.21
CA GLN A 231 0.99 13.79 -19.57
C GLN A 231 0.06 14.75 -20.29
N ASP A 232 0.14 14.84 -21.62
CA ASP A 232 -0.72 15.72 -22.42
C ASP A 232 -2.18 15.28 -22.34
N ALA A 233 -2.43 13.97 -22.43
CA ALA A 233 -3.76 13.39 -22.29
C ALA A 233 -4.39 13.76 -20.94
N TYR A 234 -3.62 13.68 -19.85
CA TYR A 234 -4.06 14.08 -18.53
C TYR A 234 -4.39 15.58 -18.45
N PHE A 235 -3.54 16.47 -18.96
CA PHE A 235 -3.82 17.91 -18.90
C PHE A 235 -5.02 18.31 -19.75
N ILE A 236 -5.24 17.63 -20.87
CA ILE A 236 -6.45 17.82 -21.69
C ILE A 236 -7.70 17.35 -20.94
N ALA A 237 -7.67 16.15 -20.34
CA ALA A 237 -8.78 15.63 -19.55
C ALA A 237 -9.10 16.54 -18.35
N LYS A 238 -8.06 16.95 -17.61
CA LYS A 238 -8.18 17.89 -16.49
C LYS A 238 -8.75 19.24 -16.92
N GLY A 239 -8.32 19.75 -18.07
CA GLY A 239 -8.86 20.97 -18.66
C GLY A 239 -10.36 20.83 -18.94
N LYS A 240 -10.79 19.72 -19.55
CA LYS A 240 -12.20 19.43 -19.82
C LYS A 240 -13.03 19.36 -18.53
N LYS A 241 -12.56 18.63 -17.51
CA LYS A 241 -13.21 18.52 -16.20
C LYS A 241 -13.35 19.88 -15.51
N ASN A 242 -12.28 20.68 -15.48
CA ASN A 242 -12.35 22.03 -14.93
C ASN A 242 -13.34 22.92 -15.71
N THR A 243 -13.41 22.80 -17.04
CA THR A 243 -14.38 23.58 -17.83
C THR A 243 -15.83 23.14 -17.60
N SER A 244 -16.08 21.84 -17.39
CA SER A 244 -17.44 21.34 -17.10
C SER A 244 -17.88 21.74 -15.70
N GLU A 245 -17.00 21.67 -14.71
CA GLU A 245 -17.27 22.16 -13.34
C GLU A 245 -17.56 23.67 -13.34
N LEU A 246 -16.76 24.45 -14.07
CA LEU A 246 -17.00 25.90 -14.22
C LEU A 246 -18.31 26.19 -14.95
N ALA A 247 -18.72 25.37 -15.91
CA ALA A 247 -20.01 25.50 -16.57
C ALA A 247 -21.17 25.21 -15.59
N ALA A 248 -21.09 24.10 -14.84
CA ALA A 248 -22.09 23.74 -13.84
C ALA A 248 -22.25 24.81 -12.75
N LEU A 249 -21.15 25.38 -12.25
CA LEU A 249 -21.19 26.48 -11.28
C LEU A 249 -21.82 27.74 -11.86
N ARG A 250 -21.58 28.05 -13.14
CA ARG A 250 -22.23 29.18 -13.82
C ARG A 250 -23.73 28.97 -13.94
N ASP A 251 -24.15 27.76 -14.27
CA ASP A 251 -25.56 27.40 -14.39
C ASP A 251 -26.26 27.48 -13.02
N GLU A 252 -25.65 26.97 -11.95
CA GLU A 252 -26.18 27.09 -10.59
C GLU A 252 -26.32 28.56 -10.15
N VAL A 253 -25.31 29.40 -10.44
CA VAL A 253 -25.37 30.84 -10.15
C VAL A 253 -26.46 31.52 -10.98
N ALA A 254 -26.63 31.13 -12.25
CA ALA A 254 -27.67 31.66 -13.12
C ALA A 254 -29.07 31.29 -12.62
N GLU A 255 -29.28 30.03 -12.22
CA GLU A 255 -30.53 29.57 -11.61
C GLU A 255 -30.82 30.29 -10.29
N ARG A 256 -29.82 30.44 -9.42
CA ARG A 256 -29.98 31.17 -8.16
C ARG A 256 -30.36 32.62 -8.41
N LYS A 257 -29.72 33.27 -9.39
CA LYS A 257 -30.08 34.64 -9.82
C LYS A 257 -31.51 34.69 -10.37
N ALA A 258 -31.94 33.72 -11.17
CA ALA A 258 -33.30 33.63 -11.70
C ALA A 258 -34.33 33.47 -10.56
N LYS A 259 -34.10 32.55 -9.63
CA LYS A 259 -34.94 32.34 -8.43
C LYS A 259 -35.04 33.61 -7.57
N MET A 260 -33.92 34.30 -7.34
CA MET A 260 -33.91 35.58 -6.62
C MET A 260 -34.65 36.69 -7.35
N ARG A 261 -34.56 36.75 -8.69
CA ARG A 261 -35.35 37.71 -9.49
C ARG A 261 -36.84 37.42 -9.39
N GLU A 262 -37.24 36.14 -9.42
CA GLU A 262 -38.65 35.77 -9.29
C GLU A 262 -39.21 36.10 -7.91
N VAL A 263 -38.49 35.73 -6.83
CA VAL A 263 -38.86 36.09 -5.46
C VAL A 263 -38.86 37.61 -5.28
N GLY A 264 -37.84 38.30 -5.79
CA GLY A 264 -37.75 39.75 -5.79
C GLY A 264 -38.88 40.43 -6.57
N LEU A 265 -39.35 39.84 -7.67
CA LEU A 265 -40.51 40.33 -8.42
C LEU A 265 -41.81 40.11 -7.63
N LYS A 266 -41.97 38.96 -6.98
CA LYS A 266 -43.15 38.66 -6.12
C LYS A 266 -43.21 39.55 -4.89
N ILE A 267 -42.07 39.83 -4.25
CA ILE A 267 -42.00 40.73 -3.08
C ILE A 267 -42.04 42.21 -3.53
N GLY A 268 -41.42 42.54 -4.66
CA GLY A 268 -41.36 43.89 -5.23
C GLY A 268 -42.67 44.40 -5.85
N GLN A 269 -43.65 43.52 -6.07
CA GLN A 269 -45.04 43.92 -6.35
C GLN A 269 -45.83 44.33 -5.10
N GLY A 270 -45.20 44.33 -3.92
CA GLY A 270 -45.70 45.11 -2.79
C GLY A 270 -45.83 46.56 -3.23
N THR A 271 -47.06 47.07 -3.28
CA THR A 271 -47.39 48.44 -3.65
C THR A 271 -46.36 49.37 -3.03
N SER A 272 -45.54 50.05 -3.83
CA SER A 272 -44.61 51.07 -3.34
C SER A 272 -45.44 52.18 -2.68
N THR A 273 -45.73 52.02 -1.38
CA THR A 273 -46.36 53.02 -0.57
C THR A 273 -45.30 54.06 -0.31
N ASN A 274 -45.17 54.98 -1.26
CA ASN A 274 -44.32 56.13 -1.10
C ASN A 274 -44.75 56.84 0.19
N PRO A 275 -43.92 56.93 1.25
CA PRO A 275 -44.35 57.40 2.57
C PRO A 275 -44.86 58.86 2.56
N SER A 276 -44.59 59.58 1.46
CA SER A 276 -45.04 60.94 1.21
C SER A 276 -46.42 61.06 0.54
N ARG A 277 -46.99 59.96 0.03
CA ARG A 277 -48.30 59.96 -0.65
C ARG A 277 -49.29 59.06 0.08
N PRO A 278 -50.53 59.51 0.31
CA PRO A 278 -51.55 58.66 0.90
C PRO A 278 -51.85 57.47 -0.03
N PRO A 279 -52.22 56.29 0.52
CA PRO A 279 -52.63 55.16 -0.29
C PRO A 279 -53.82 55.53 -1.20
N LYS A 280 -53.89 54.91 -2.38
CA LYS A 280 -54.99 55.17 -3.33
C LYS A 280 -56.29 54.55 -2.78
N GLY A 281 -57.41 55.28 -2.87
CA GLY A 281 -58.74 54.77 -2.51
C GLY A 281 -59.28 55.19 -1.14
N LEU A 282 -58.56 56.02 -0.36
CA LEU A 282 -59.07 56.56 0.90
C LEU A 282 -60.14 57.64 0.65
N LYS A 283 -61.21 57.63 1.47
CA LYS A 283 -62.21 58.71 1.48
C LYS A 283 -61.68 59.96 2.19
N GLY A 284 -62.24 61.13 1.92
CA GLY A 284 -61.71 62.43 2.38
C GLY A 284 -61.39 62.53 3.87
N TYR A 285 -62.23 61.95 4.74
CA TYR A 285 -62.00 61.91 6.18
C TYR A 285 -60.81 61.02 6.59
N GLU A 286 -60.65 59.88 5.93
CA GLU A 286 -59.54 58.95 6.17
C GLU A 286 -58.21 59.55 5.69
N LEU A 287 -58.25 60.35 4.62
CA LEU A 287 -57.12 61.11 4.11
C LEU A 287 -56.62 62.12 5.15
N TYR A 288 -57.55 62.85 5.79
CA TYR A 288 -57.24 63.81 6.85
C TYR A 288 -56.54 63.15 8.05
N GLN A 289 -57.09 62.05 8.56
CA GLN A 289 -56.47 61.29 9.65
C GLN A 289 -55.09 60.71 9.30
N TRP A 290 -54.85 60.42 8.02
CA TRP A 290 -53.53 59.96 7.57
C TRP A 290 -52.49 61.08 7.62
N PHE A 291 -52.84 62.28 7.15
CA PHE A 291 -51.95 63.45 7.22
C PHE A 291 -51.66 63.89 8.66
N GLU A 292 -52.63 63.84 9.57
CA GLU A 292 -52.40 64.12 10.99
C GLU A 292 -51.40 63.14 11.61
N ARG A 293 -51.54 61.84 11.34
CA ARG A 293 -50.60 60.82 11.83
C ARG A 293 -49.18 61.01 11.29
N GLN A 294 -49.04 61.42 10.02
CA GLN A 294 -47.72 61.75 9.45
C GLN A 294 -47.12 63.02 10.07
N LYS A 295 -47.94 64.04 10.33
CA LYS A 295 -47.51 65.27 11.00
C LYS A 295 -47.06 65.01 12.43
N ALA A 296 -47.82 64.23 13.19
CA ALA A 296 -47.46 63.83 14.55
C ALA A 296 -46.13 63.04 14.59
N LYS A 297 -45.91 62.14 13.63
CA LYS A 297 -44.68 61.35 13.53
C LYS A 297 -43.43 62.19 13.20
N LYS A 298 -43.57 63.28 12.43
CA LYS A 298 -42.48 64.22 12.15
C LYS A 298 -42.12 65.14 13.32
N LEU A 299 -43.04 65.37 14.25
CA LEU A 299 -42.80 66.20 15.43
C LEU A 299 -42.29 65.41 16.66
N GLY A 300 -42.30 64.07 16.59
CA GLY A 300 -41.87 63.17 17.67
C GLY A 300 -40.44 62.63 17.57
N THR A 301 -39.63 63.19 16.68
CA THR A 301 -38.19 62.90 16.52
C THR A 301 -37.41 64.19 16.50
#